data_AF-A0A966YQ10-F1
#
_entry.id   AF-A0A966YQ10-F1
#
_cell.length_a   1.000
_cell.length_b   1.000
_cell.length_c   1.000
_cell.angle_alpha   90.00
_cell.angle_beta   90.00
_cell.angle_gamma   90.00
#
_symmetry.space_group_name_H-M   'P 1'
#
loop_
_entity.id
_entity.type
_entity.pdbx_description
1 polymer ?
#
loop_
_entity_poly.entity_id
_entity_poly.type
_entity_poly.pdbx_seq_one_letter_code
_entity_poly.pdbx_strand_id
1 'polypeptide(L)'
;MTWVLIVVAAYVVGMFPSAILVARAAGVDITSVGSGNPGAANITRNLGWKRGAWVFVLDAAKGAAAVGAGLTFDGRPLAYFAGAAAVLGHCYPATRGFNGGKGVATGGGAFAVLTPLVFVILVPTWVVISKATKTAALASLVVLCAIPVGVWVTGRKFWEIPVSIGIALLIALRHASNIRRMRSGSELSL
;
A
#
# COMPACT_ATOMS: atom_id res chain seq x y z
N MET A 1 14.65 -22.44 5.97
CA MET A 1 14.85 -22.08 4.55
C MET A 1 13.60 -21.42 3.94
N THR A 2 12.43 -22.06 4.02
CA THR A 2 11.18 -21.60 3.37
C THR A 2 10.78 -20.18 3.75
N TRP A 3 10.81 -19.83 5.04
CA TRP A 3 10.48 -18.48 5.51
C TRP A 3 11.33 -17.40 4.83
N VAL A 4 12.65 -17.60 4.81
CA VAL A 4 13.60 -16.65 4.20
C VAL A 4 13.30 -16.50 2.71
N LEU A 5 13.10 -17.61 1.99
CA LEU A 5 12.80 -17.59 0.56
C LEU A 5 11.50 -16.83 0.26
N ILE A 6 10.43 -17.10 1.01
CA ILE A 6 9.13 -16.45 0.80
C ILE A 6 9.18 -14.96 1.14
N VAL A 7 9.85 -14.59 2.24
CA VAL A 7 10.00 -13.19 2.63
C VAL A 7 10.83 -12.40 1.61
N VAL A 8 11.94 -12.97 1.14
CA VAL A 8 12.78 -12.35 0.10
C VAL A 8 12.01 -12.24 -1.22
N ALA A 9 11.32 -13.30 -1.63
CA ALA A 9 10.49 -13.28 -2.84
C ALA A 9 9.37 -12.23 -2.73
N ALA A 10 8.69 -12.12 -1.58
CA ALA A 10 7.67 -11.11 -1.33
C ALA A 10 8.22 -9.69 -1.42
N TYR A 11 9.42 -9.43 -0.88
CA TYR A 11 10.10 -8.16 -1.05
C TYR A 11 10.36 -7.87 -2.54
N VAL A 12 10.90 -8.84 -3.29
CA VAL A 12 11.14 -8.71 -4.74
C VAL A 12 9.86 -8.42 -5.52
N VAL A 13 8.77 -9.13 -5.23
CA VAL A 13 7.45 -8.86 -5.82
C VAL A 13 6.98 -7.45 -5.47
N GLY A 14 7.17 -7.01 -4.23
CA GLY A 14 6.88 -5.65 -3.78
C GLY A 14 7.63 -4.58 -4.59
N MET A 15 8.87 -4.86 -4.98
CA MET A 15 9.71 -3.94 -5.76
C MET A 15 9.22 -3.69 -7.18
N PHE A 16 8.29 -4.51 -7.70
CA PHE A 16 7.81 -4.42 -9.08
C PHE A 16 7.32 -2.99 -9.41
N PRO A 17 7.85 -2.32 -10.46
CA PRO A 17 7.66 -0.88 -10.67
C PRO A 17 6.40 -0.57 -11.52
N SER A 18 5.23 -1.09 -11.14
CA SER A 18 3.93 -0.91 -11.82
C SER A 18 3.64 0.52 -12.31
N ALA A 19 3.73 1.52 -11.42
CA ALA A 19 3.45 2.92 -11.76
C ALA A 19 4.41 3.48 -12.82
N ILE A 20 5.70 3.14 -12.72
CA ILE A 20 6.73 3.58 -13.65
C ILE A 20 6.49 2.94 -15.02
N LEU A 21 6.18 1.64 -15.07
CA LEU A 21 5.88 0.95 -16.33
C LEU A 21 4.66 1.56 -17.02
N VAL A 22 3.57 1.78 -16.28
CA VAL A 22 2.34 2.39 -16.82
C VAL A 22 2.58 3.82 -17.30
N ALA A 23 3.38 4.61 -16.57
CA ALA A 23 3.69 5.98 -16.96
C ALA A 23 4.62 6.06 -18.17
N ARG A 24 5.68 5.23 -18.22
CA ARG A 24 6.60 5.17 -19.35
C ARG A 24 5.92 4.73 -20.63
N ALA A 25 4.96 3.79 -20.54
CA ALA A 25 4.12 3.41 -21.68
C ALA A 25 3.28 4.58 -22.23
N ALA A 26 3.07 5.63 -21.45
CA ALA A 26 2.42 6.87 -21.85
C ALA A 26 3.43 8.01 -22.16
N GLY A 27 4.73 7.72 -22.23
CA GLY A 27 5.78 8.71 -22.51
C GLY A 27 6.11 9.65 -21.34
N VAL A 28 5.70 9.32 -20.12
CA VAL A 28 5.86 10.21 -18.94
C VAL A 28 6.73 9.55 -17.88
N ASP A 29 7.69 10.31 -17.34
CA ASP A 29 8.35 9.96 -16.08
C ASP A 29 7.46 10.40 -14.91
N ILE A 30 6.83 9.44 -14.23
CA ILE A 30 5.93 9.73 -13.11
C ILE A 30 6.65 10.35 -11.90
N THR A 31 7.97 10.19 -11.81
CA THR A 31 8.76 10.73 -10.70
C THR A 31 9.09 12.20 -10.85
N SER A 32 8.92 12.78 -12.04
CA SER A 32 9.15 14.21 -12.32
C SER A 32 7.88 15.06 -12.33
N VAL A 33 6.69 14.45 -12.23
CA VAL A 33 5.40 15.16 -12.36
C VAL A 33 4.50 15.02 -11.13
N GLY A 34 3.63 16.01 -10.93
CA GLY A 34 2.67 16.06 -9.82
C GLY A 34 3.36 15.98 -8.46
N SER A 35 3.04 14.94 -7.68
CA SER A 35 3.66 14.72 -6.36
C SER A 35 5.05 14.09 -6.42
N GLY A 36 5.53 13.66 -7.59
CA GLY A 36 6.75 12.86 -7.76
C GLY A 36 6.66 11.43 -7.22
N ASN A 37 5.57 11.06 -6.56
CA ASN A 37 5.40 9.72 -5.97
C ASN A 37 4.95 8.70 -7.03
N PRO A 38 5.65 7.56 -7.21
CA PRO A 38 5.29 6.53 -8.18
C PRO A 38 4.15 5.63 -7.65
N GLY A 39 2.95 6.19 -7.50
CA GLY A 39 1.78 5.46 -7.03
C GLY A 39 0.49 5.86 -7.74
N ALA A 40 -0.55 5.05 -7.58
CA ALA A 40 -1.83 5.17 -8.28
C ALA A 40 -2.42 6.59 -8.26
N ALA A 41 -2.40 7.27 -7.11
CA ALA A 41 -2.96 8.63 -7.01
C ALA A 41 -2.18 9.67 -7.86
N ASN A 42 -0.87 9.53 -8.05
CA ASN A 42 -0.12 10.44 -8.94
C ASN A 42 -0.41 10.11 -10.41
N ILE A 43 -0.55 8.82 -10.73
CA ILE A 43 -0.93 8.35 -12.06
C ILE A 43 -2.33 8.85 -12.43
N THR A 44 -3.31 8.76 -11.52
CA THR A 44 -4.67 9.28 -11.75
C THR A 44 -4.65 10.77 -12.12
N ARG A 45 -3.91 11.58 -11.37
CA ARG A 45 -3.81 13.03 -11.59
C ARG A 45 -3.19 13.40 -12.94
N ASN A 46 -2.13 12.70 -13.33
CA ASN A 46 -1.34 13.10 -14.50
C ASN A 46 -1.73 12.34 -15.78
N LEU A 47 -2.20 11.10 -15.66
CA LEU A 47 -2.40 10.18 -16.79
C LEU A 47 -3.83 9.61 -16.86
N GLY A 48 -4.72 10.05 -15.97
CA GLY A 48 -6.14 9.70 -15.95
C GLY A 48 -6.49 8.48 -15.07
N TRP A 49 -7.76 8.45 -14.64
CA TRP A 49 -8.27 7.50 -13.64
C TRP A 49 -8.14 6.03 -14.06
N LYS A 50 -8.29 5.70 -15.35
CA LYS A 50 -8.18 4.32 -15.84
C LYS A 50 -6.78 3.74 -15.58
N ARG A 51 -5.74 4.51 -15.88
CA ARG A 51 -4.33 4.12 -15.62
C ARG A 51 -4.04 4.06 -14.12
N GLY A 52 -4.60 5.01 -13.35
CA GLY A 52 -4.50 5.01 -11.90
C GLY A 52 -5.10 3.75 -11.28
N ALA A 53 -6.27 3.33 -11.76
CA ALA A 53 -6.93 2.09 -11.32
C ALA A 53 -6.09 0.85 -11.64
N TRP A 54 -5.50 0.76 -12.85
CA TRP A 54 -4.58 -0.33 -13.19
C TRP A 54 -3.38 -0.40 -12.26
N VAL A 55 -2.74 0.73 -11.98
CA VAL A 55 -1.60 0.78 -11.04
C VAL A 55 -2.04 0.37 -9.63
N PHE A 56 -3.22 0.80 -9.18
CA PHE A 56 -3.77 0.41 -7.89
C PHE A 56 -3.98 -1.11 -7.80
N VAL A 57 -4.61 -1.72 -8.81
CA VAL A 57 -4.84 -3.17 -8.87
C VAL A 57 -3.51 -3.93 -8.88
N LEU A 58 -2.55 -3.52 -9.70
CA LEU A 58 -1.23 -4.16 -9.76
C LEU A 58 -0.47 -4.03 -8.44
N ASP A 59 -0.55 -2.88 -7.76
CA ASP A 59 0.08 -2.68 -6.46
C ASP A 59 -0.58 -3.51 -5.36
N ALA A 60 -1.91 -3.61 -5.36
CA ALA A 60 -2.65 -4.46 -4.45
C ALA A 60 -2.36 -5.95 -4.69
N ALA A 61 -2.29 -6.37 -5.95
CA ALA A 61 -1.98 -7.75 -6.32
C ALA A 61 -0.65 -8.23 -5.75
N LYS A 62 0.38 -7.38 -5.66
CA LYS A 62 1.67 -7.73 -5.03
C LYS A 62 1.50 -8.13 -3.56
N GLY A 63 0.75 -7.32 -2.81
CA GLY A 63 0.51 -7.57 -1.39
C GLY A 63 -0.36 -8.81 -1.17
N ALA A 64 -1.42 -8.95 -1.98
CA ALA A 64 -2.28 -10.12 -1.96
C ALA A 64 -1.51 -11.42 -2.29
N ALA A 65 -0.68 -11.39 -3.33
CA ALA A 65 0.15 -12.53 -3.74
C ALA A 65 1.18 -12.90 -2.67
N ALA A 66 1.84 -11.92 -2.05
CA ALA A 66 2.79 -12.17 -0.96
C ALA A 66 2.13 -12.82 0.26
N VAL A 67 0.99 -12.27 0.70
CA VAL A 67 0.21 -12.86 1.81
C VAL A 67 -0.30 -14.25 1.44
N GLY A 68 -0.84 -14.41 0.23
CA GLY A 68 -1.35 -15.69 -0.27
C GLY A 68 -0.27 -16.76 -0.25
N ALA A 69 0.94 -16.46 -0.74
CA ALA A 69 2.08 -17.36 -0.66
C ALA A 69 2.40 -17.73 0.80
N GLY A 70 2.50 -16.75 1.70
CA GLY A 70 2.76 -17.05 3.11
C GLY A 70 1.69 -17.93 3.76
N LEU A 71 0.41 -17.70 3.45
CA LEU A 71 -0.69 -18.55 3.91
C LEU A 71 -0.56 -19.99 3.40
N THR A 72 -0.19 -20.18 2.13
CA THR A 72 -0.02 -21.50 1.52
C THR A 72 1.14 -22.29 2.14
N PHE A 73 2.25 -21.62 2.46
CA PHE A 73 3.46 -22.32 2.91
C PHE A 73 3.56 -22.53 4.42
N ASP A 74 3.07 -21.62 5.26
CA ASP A 74 3.15 -21.75 6.73
C ASP A 74 2.07 -20.97 7.49
N GLY A 75 0.96 -20.65 6.82
CA GLY A 75 -0.18 -19.98 7.43
C GLY A 75 0.07 -18.51 7.79
N ARG A 76 -0.69 -18.02 8.78
CA ARG A 76 -0.80 -16.58 9.08
C ARG A 76 0.53 -15.92 9.48
N PRO A 77 1.40 -16.52 10.32
CA PRO A 77 2.65 -15.87 10.70
C PRO A 77 3.49 -15.49 9.49
N LEU A 78 3.79 -16.46 8.62
CA LEU A 78 4.55 -16.20 7.40
C LEU A 78 3.82 -15.23 6.46
N ALA A 79 2.49 -15.30 6.37
CA ALA A 79 1.70 -14.37 5.58
C ALA A 79 1.86 -12.91 6.02
N TYR A 80 1.89 -12.65 7.33
CA TYR A 80 2.14 -11.31 7.86
C TYR A 80 3.56 -10.81 7.54
N PHE A 81 4.58 -11.65 7.70
CA PHE A 81 5.96 -11.29 7.34
C PHE A 81 6.13 -11.07 5.83
N ALA A 82 5.51 -11.89 5.00
CA ALA A 82 5.52 -11.73 3.55
C ALA A 82 4.78 -10.46 3.12
N GLY A 83 3.61 -10.17 3.70
CA GLY A 83 2.88 -8.93 3.46
C GLY A 83 3.68 -7.69 3.84
N ALA A 84 4.32 -7.70 5.02
CA ALA A 84 5.21 -6.63 5.46
C ALA A 84 6.40 -6.45 4.51
N ALA A 85 7.02 -7.55 4.05
CA ALA A 85 8.12 -7.52 3.10
C ALA A 85 7.71 -6.93 1.74
N ALA A 86 6.52 -7.29 1.23
CA ALA A 86 6.00 -6.72 -0.01
C ALA A 86 5.72 -5.21 0.11
N VAL A 87 5.14 -4.76 1.23
CA VAL A 87 4.97 -3.32 1.50
C VAL A 87 6.32 -2.62 1.60
N LEU A 88 7.30 -3.23 2.27
CA LEU A 88 8.66 -2.70 2.37
C LEU A 88 9.32 -2.60 0.99
N GLY A 89 9.20 -3.62 0.14
CA GLY A 89 9.72 -3.60 -1.24
C GLY A 89 9.06 -2.55 -2.12
N HIS A 90 7.76 -2.31 -1.93
CA HIS A 90 7.05 -1.23 -2.63
C HIS A 90 7.53 0.16 -2.19
N CYS A 91 7.74 0.36 -0.88
CA CYS A 91 8.13 1.65 -0.29
C CYS A 91 9.62 1.96 -0.48
N TYR A 92 10.47 0.95 -0.32
CA TYR A 92 11.93 1.01 -0.32
C TYR A 92 12.51 -0.06 -1.25
N PRO A 93 12.27 0.05 -2.57
CA PRO A 93 12.81 -0.85 -3.58
C PRO A 93 14.33 -0.69 -3.74
N ALA A 94 15.10 -1.75 -3.53
CA ALA A 94 16.55 -1.74 -3.70
C ALA A 94 16.98 -1.34 -5.12
N THR A 95 16.19 -1.73 -6.13
CA THR A 95 16.45 -1.41 -7.55
C THR A 95 16.29 0.07 -7.93
N ARG A 96 15.78 0.90 -7.01
CA ARG A 96 15.49 2.33 -7.25
C ARG A 96 16.00 3.21 -6.10
N GLY A 97 17.16 2.86 -5.55
CA GLY A 97 17.81 3.61 -4.47
C GLY A 97 16.93 3.75 -3.23
N PHE A 98 16.10 2.74 -2.94
CA PHE A 98 15.15 2.73 -1.82
C PHE A 98 14.12 3.86 -1.85
N ASN A 99 13.82 4.43 -3.02
CA ASN A 99 12.81 5.45 -3.17
C ASN A 99 11.61 4.94 -4.00
N GLY A 100 10.62 4.40 -3.30
CA GLY A 100 9.42 3.83 -3.89
C GLY A 100 8.14 4.60 -3.56
N GLY A 101 7.01 3.90 -3.66
CA GLY A 101 5.70 4.46 -3.36
C GLY A 101 5.43 4.56 -1.86
N LYS A 102 4.15 4.69 -1.50
CA LYS A 102 3.73 4.82 -0.09
C LYS A 102 3.19 3.54 0.51
N GLY A 103 2.86 2.53 -0.30
CA GLY A 103 2.46 1.22 0.18
C GLY A 103 0.99 1.05 0.54
N VAL A 104 0.12 2.06 0.34
CA VAL A 104 -1.32 1.95 0.66
C VAL A 104 -1.99 0.83 -0.12
N ALA A 105 -1.81 0.78 -1.45
CA ALA A 105 -2.45 -0.23 -2.28
C ALA A 105 -1.90 -1.64 -1.98
N THR A 106 -0.57 -1.78 -1.85
CA THR A 106 0.07 -3.04 -1.47
C THR A 106 -0.35 -3.53 -0.09
N GLY A 107 -0.41 -2.64 0.91
CA GLY A 107 -0.95 -2.96 2.23
C GLY A 107 -2.43 -3.32 2.17
N GLY A 108 -3.22 -2.57 1.39
CA GLY A 108 -4.64 -2.87 1.16
C GLY A 108 -4.84 -4.27 0.58
N GLY A 109 -4.07 -4.67 -0.43
CA GLY A 109 -4.10 -6.01 -0.99
C GLY A 109 -3.69 -7.10 0.00
N ALA A 110 -2.68 -6.83 0.84
CA ALA A 110 -2.30 -7.74 1.92
C ALA A 110 -3.45 -7.95 2.94
N PHE A 111 -4.08 -6.86 3.41
CA PHE A 111 -5.19 -6.92 4.36
C PHE A 111 -6.50 -7.41 3.76
N ALA A 112 -6.69 -7.29 2.43
CA ALA A 112 -7.80 -7.93 1.73
C ALA A 112 -7.77 -9.46 1.89
N VAL A 113 -6.58 -10.06 1.92
CA VAL A 113 -6.39 -11.50 2.12
C VAL A 113 -6.34 -11.86 3.60
N LEU A 114 -5.64 -11.09 4.44
CA LEU A 114 -5.51 -11.40 5.88
C LEU A 114 -6.81 -11.23 6.67
N THR A 115 -7.58 -10.20 6.34
CA THR A 115 -8.77 -9.75 7.07
C THR A 115 -9.83 -9.18 6.09
N PRO A 116 -10.46 -10.03 5.26
CA PRO A 116 -11.36 -9.59 4.18
C PRO A 116 -12.55 -8.76 4.67
N LEU A 117 -13.14 -9.11 5.82
CA LEU A 117 -14.24 -8.34 6.41
C LEU A 117 -13.84 -6.89 6.73
N VAL A 118 -12.66 -6.70 7.32
CA VAL A 118 -12.13 -5.37 7.63
C VAL A 118 -11.89 -4.59 6.33
N PHE A 119 -11.30 -5.24 5.33
CA PHE A 119 -11.03 -4.62 4.03
C PHE A 119 -12.31 -4.14 3.33
N VAL A 120 -13.36 -4.96 3.29
CA VAL A 120 -14.66 -4.63 2.69
C VAL A 120 -15.31 -3.42 3.36
N ILE A 121 -15.06 -3.19 4.65
CA ILE A 121 -15.53 -1.99 5.36
C ILE A 121 -14.65 -0.78 5.04
N LEU A 122 -13.32 -0.96 5.09
CA LEU A 122 -12.38 0.16 4.96
C LEU A 122 -12.27 0.71 3.54
N VAL A 123 -12.52 -0.08 2.49
CA VAL A 123 -12.51 0.42 1.11
C VAL A 123 -13.61 1.47 0.88
N PRO A 124 -14.89 1.22 1.19
CA PRO A 124 -15.93 2.24 1.19
C PRO A 124 -15.58 3.45 2.06
N THR A 125 -15.07 3.23 3.28
CA THR A 125 -14.63 4.34 4.16
C THR A 125 -13.57 5.20 3.47
N TRP A 126 -12.57 4.59 2.83
CA TRP A 126 -11.56 5.32 2.06
C TRP A 126 -12.18 6.12 0.91
N VAL A 127 -13.12 5.53 0.16
CA VAL A 127 -13.81 6.20 -0.95
C VAL A 127 -14.62 7.39 -0.46
N VAL A 128 -15.39 7.22 0.63
CA VAL A 128 -16.21 8.30 1.20
C VAL A 128 -15.33 9.44 1.67
N ILE A 129 -14.27 9.17 2.45
CA ILE A 129 -13.37 10.21 2.96
C ILE A 129 -12.63 10.89 1.82
N SER A 130 -12.10 10.13 0.85
CA SER A 130 -11.34 10.70 -0.26
C SER A 130 -12.20 11.59 -1.16
N LYS A 131 -13.48 11.24 -1.38
CA LYS A 131 -14.43 12.09 -2.11
C LYS A 131 -14.84 13.33 -1.31
N ALA A 132 -15.17 13.16 -0.02
CA ALA A 132 -15.63 14.26 0.83
C ALA A 132 -14.53 15.31 1.06
N THR A 133 -13.28 14.87 1.23
CA THR A 133 -12.13 15.73 1.53
C THR A 133 -11.31 16.09 0.29
N LYS A 134 -11.64 15.50 -0.87
CA LYS A 134 -10.84 15.54 -2.10
C LYS A 134 -9.37 15.13 -1.89
N THR A 135 -9.06 14.39 -0.82
CA THR A 135 -7.67 14.13 -0.39
C THR A 135 -7.43 12.64 -0.16
N ALA A 136 -6.74 11.98 -1.09
CA ALA A 136 -6.37 10.56 -0.98
C ALA A 136 -5.57 10.25 0.29
N ALA A 137 -4.62 11.12 0.62
CA ALA A 137 -3.66 10.89 1.69
C ALA A 137 -4.34 10.86 3.07
N LEU A 138 -5.31 11.75 3.30
CA LEU A 138 -6.10 11.77 4.51
C LEU A 138 -6.93 10.50 4.65
N ALA A 139 -7.64 10.11 3.59
CA ALA A 139 -8.39 8.86 3.57
C ALA A 139 -7.49 7.64 3.87
N SER A 140 -6.29 7.60 3.28
CA SER A 140 -5.32 6.53 3.52
C SER A 140 -4.86 6.48 4.98
N LEU A 141 -4.53 7.61 5.59
CA LEU A 141 -4.13 7.66 7.00
C LEU A 141 -5.26 7.21 7.94
N VAL A 142 -6.50 7.59 7.67
CA VAL A 142 -7.65 7.16 8.48
C VAL A 142 -7.82 5.64 8.42
N VAL A 143 -7.83 5.05 7.22
CA VAL A 143 -8.00 3.59 7.12
C VAL A 143 -6.80 2.81 7.66
N LEU A 144 -5.58 3.37 7.59
CA LEU A 144 -4.40 2.76 8.20
C LEU A 144 -4.54 2.65 9.72
N CYS A 145 -5.06 3.69 10.38
CA CYS A 145 -5.34 3.64 11.82
C CYS A 145 -6.47 2.64 12.16
N ALA A 146 -7.43 2.47 11.25
CA ALA A 146 -8.54 1.54 11.45
C ALA A 146 -8.17 0.06 11.27
N ILE A 147 -7.09 -0.26 10.55
CA ILE A 147 -6.67 -1.64 10.30
C ILE A 147 -6.38 -2.41 11.60
N PRO A 148 -5.50 -1.95 12.52
CA PRO A 148 -5.24 -2.66 13.78
C PRO A 148 -6.49 -2.82 14.65
N VAL A 149 -7.39 -1.83 14.63
CA VAL A 149 -8.67 -1.89 15.33
C VAL A 149 -9.56 -2.99 14.74
N GLY A 150 -9.64 -3.07 13.40
CA GLY A 150 -10.37 -4.13 12.72
C GLY A 150 -9.80 -5.52 12.99
N VAL A 151 -8.47 -5.66 13.02
CA VAL A 151 -7.79 -6.91 13.41
C VAL A 151 -8.17 -7.32 14.82
N TRP A 152 -8.19 -6.38 15.77
CA TRP A 152 -8.60 -6.64 17.15
C TRP A 152 -10.08 -7.04 17.27
N VAL A 153 -11.00 -6.27 16.70
CA VAL A 153 -12.45 -6.50 16.80
C VAL A 153 -12.89 -7.80 16.11
N THR A 154 -12.16 -8.25 15.09
CA THR A 154 -12.45 -9.54 14.41
C THR A 154 -11.90 -10.76 15.16
N GLY A 155 -11.41 -10.59 16.39
CA GLY A 155 -10.97 -11.70 17.25
C GLY A 155 -9.70 -12.39 16.76
N ARG A 156 -8.83 -11.69 16.02
CA ARG A 156 -7.55 -12.23 15.56
C ARG A 156 -6.59 -12.46 16.71
N LYS A 157 -5.58 -13.31 16.49
CA LYS A 157 -4.57 -13.60 17.52
C LYS A 157 -3.87 -12.31 17.92
N PHE A 158 -3.60 -12.13 19.21
CA PHE A 158 -3.03 -10.89 19.75
C PHE A 158 -1.76 -10.42 19.02
N TRP A 159 -0.88 -11.34 18.62
CA TRP A 159 0.35 -11.02 17.90
C TRP A 159 0.12 -10.38 16.51
N GLU A 160 -1.06 -10.55 15.90
CA GLU A 160 -1.39 -9.95 14.61
C GLU A 160 -1.57 -8.42 14.72
N ILE A 161 -1.95 -7.93 15.90
CA ILE A 161 -2.19 -6.50 16.17
C ILE A 161 -0.89 -5.69 16.07
N PRO A 162 0.19 -5.96 16.84
CA PRO A 162 1.42 -5.20 16.75
C PRO A 162 2.08 -5.30 15.38
N VAL A 163 1.98 -6.43 14.67
CA VAL A 163 2.49 -6.53 13.29
C VAL A 163 1.68 -5.65 12.33
N SER A 164 0.35 -5.61 12.48
CA SER A 164 -0.51 -4.70 11.71
C SER A 164 -0.19 -3.24 11.98
N ILE A 165 0.08 -2.89 13.24
CA ILE A 165 0.56 -1.55 13.63
C ILE A 165 1.90 -1.24 12.94
N GLY A 166 2.84 -2.18 12.93
CA GLY A 166 4.14 -2.01 12.25
C GLY A 166 3.99 -1.72 10.76
N ILE A 167 3.13 -2.46 10.05
CA ILE A 167 2.83 -2.22 8.63
C ILE A 167 2.15 -0.85 8.44
N ALA A 168 1.18 -0.52 9.30
CA ALA A 168 0.48 0.77 9.23
C ALA A 168 1.43 1.95 9.46
N LEU A 169 2.34 1.84 10.44
CA LEU A 169 3.37 2.83 10.74
C LEU A 169 4.33 3.00 9.56
N LEU A 170 4.81 1.91 8.96
CA LEU A 170 5.66 1.97 7.77
C LEU A 170 5.04 2.80 6.65
N ILE A 171 3.75 2.57 6.37
CA ILE A 171 3.00 3.31 5.35
C ILE A 171 2.77 4.76 5.80
N ALA A 172 2.41 5.00 7.06
CA ALA A 172 2.20 6.34 7.61
C ALA A 172 3.48 7.20 7.54
N LEU A 173 4.65 6.63 7.81
CA LEU A 173 5.94 7.31 7.67
C LEU A 173 6.20 7.76 6.22
N ARG A 174 5.80 6.96 5.21
CA ARG A 174 5.86 7.36 3.79
C ARG A 174 4.91 8.51 3.44
N HIS A 175 3.93 8.80 4.30
CA HIS A 175 3.02 9.95 4.14
C HIS A 175 3.53 11.22 4.82
N ALA A 176 4.74 11.25 5.40
CA ALA A 176 5.29 12.45 6.02
C ALA A 176 5.23 13.70 5.12
N SER A 177 5.48 13.53 3.81
CA SER A 177 5.37 14.64 2.85
C SER A 177 3.92 15.11 2.64
N ASN A 178 2.94 14.20 2.64
CA ASN A 178 1.51 14.58 2.61
C ASN A 178 1.10 15.28 3.89
N ILE A 179 1.52 14.78 5.05
CA ILE A 179 1.19 15.37 6.34
C ILE A 179 1.71 16.81 6.40
N ARG A 180 2.95 17.04 5.96
CA ARG A 180 3.50 18.41 5.84
C ARG A 180 2.65 19.29 4.94
N ARG A 181 2.30 18.83 3.74
CA ARG A 181 1.48 19.61 2.80
C ARG A 181 0.05 19.86 3.28
N MET A 182 -0.55 18.90 3.98
CA MET A 182 -1.88 19.09 4.59
C MET A 182 -1.84 20.17 5.68
N ARG A 183 -0.79 20.17 6.51
CA ARG A 183 -0.60 21.21 7.54
C ARG A 183 -0.39 22.60 6.95
N SER A 184 0.28 22.70 5.79
CA SER A 184 0.48 23.97 5.08
C SER A 184 -0.64 24.33 4.10
N GLY A 185 -1.72 23.55 4.02
CA GLY A 185 -2.81 23.78 3.07
C GLY A 185 -2.46 23.57 1.59
N SER A 186 -1.30 22.98 1.29
CA SER A 186 -0.75 22.80 -0.07
C SER A 186 -0.85 21.35 -0.57
N GLU A 187 -1.70 20.54 0.04
CA GLU A 187 -1.89 19.14 -0.37
C GLU A 187 -2.67 19.04 -1.67
N LEU A 188 -2.24 18.13 -2.54
CA LEU A 188 -2.82 17.96 -3.87
C LEU A 188 -4.16 17.24 -3.81
N SER A 189 -5.20 17.84 -4.37
CA SER A 189 -6.49 17.19 -4.52
C SER A 189 -6.40 15.97 -5.45
N LEU A 190 -7.26 14.99 -5.22
CA LEU A 190 -7.44 13.82 -6.09
C LEU A 190 -8.05 14.20 -7.45
#